data_AF-A0A812Y9B5-F1
#
_entry.id   AF-A0A812Y9B5-F1
#
_cell.length_a   1.000
_cell.length_b   1.000
_cell.length_c   1.000
_cell.angle_alpha   90.00
_cell.angle_beta   90.00
_cell.angle_gamma   90.00
#
_symmetry.space_group_name_H-M   'P 1'
#
loop_
_entity.id
_entity.type
_entity.pdbx_description
1 polymer ?
#
loop_
_entity_poly.entity_id
_entity_poly.type
_entity_poly.pdbx_seq_one_letter_code
_entity_poly.pdbx_strand_id
1 'polypeptide(L)'
;MRYLGDSRTSVANDEELQRWGFDVGVLGGLRLSLAHEPKPALGIASSPAIQDAEPEQAPRRPYAIVVAGATGFTGRLMVEHLDAIYTAGQADASSKKWAIAGRNLNRLRSLASSCRSSPDVLLADSDASLEEVARQAIVLVAAAGPYSQCGEMAVRACVKSKTHYVDVSGETIWMQNMLERYHEEAKEKGVLVVQAAAQVCAIDDINCYLLAQKLGPLKQFREYFFQYGGTTGGTFATNAAGMEDMTEEKLKVQNDPFSLGGRRARGVQPEDHDCSETAQDPIYSSLWLQPAYNGHTGGRILRRSCQLFEEAEGDSAPRYGKDLLVVIRDAAQSKRAGEMAAKAMAPIRSIEDAKMAAGLMKMQVAQGQMPKPGEGPPPETRAHYFSEVFALGEAEDGRWAHVHYTGPEAYEVTAMAAVTGALVIVEEEETIQPARRGGIVTPAFAFHGTSYVRRLEAMAFAAAKSGRRMSFRLEDGKPTEDVLKEAITRKTKSAVQGQAEINAGKLRAWA
;
A
#
# COMPACT_ATOMS: atom_id res chain seq x y z
N MET A 1 41.87 -31.01 -20.60
CA MET A 1 42.31 -31.37 -19.22
C MET A 1 41.42 -30.55 -18.27
N ARG A 2 40.34 -31.15 -17.76
CA ARG A 2 40.10 -31.53 -16.33
C ARG A 2 40.17 -30.30 -15.40
N TYR A 3 39.09 -29.84 -14.76
CA TYR A 3 38.20 -30.58 -13.86
C TYR A 3 36.75 -30.03 -13.84
N LEU A 4 35.79 -30.95 -13.83
CA LEU A 4 34.39 -30.78 -13.39
C LEU A 4 34.27 -31.29 -11.95
N GLY A 5 33.38 -30.70 -11.14
CA GLY A 5 32.77 -31.33 -9.96
C GLY A 5 32.92 -30.55 -8.64
N ASP A 6 31.81 -30.07 -8.09
CA ASP A 6 31.16 -30.72 -6.94
C ASP A 6 29.73 -30.14 -6.75
N SER A 7 28.73 -30.94 -7.11
CA SER A 7 27.31 -30.71 -6.82
C SER A 7 26.99 -31.41 -5.50
N ARG A 8 26.83 -30.65 -4.41
CA ARG A 8 26.29 -31.20 -3.15
C ARG A 8 24.81 -30.89 -3.06
N THR A 9 24.01 -31.82 -3.55
CA THR A 9 22.66 -32.07 -3.03
C THR A 9 22.80 -32.57 -1.60
N SER A 10 22.37 -31.78 -0.62
CA SER A 10 22.19 -32.26 0.75
C SER A 10 21.00 -33.20 0.79
N VAL A 11 21.26 -34.49 1.00
CA VAL A 11 20.23 -35.46 1.37
C VAL A 11 19.89 -35.17 2.83
N ALA A 12 18.65 -34.75 3.10
CA ALA A 12 18.14 -34.56 4.45
C ALA A 12 18.26 -35.89 5.22
N ASN A 13 18.67 -35.83 6.49
CA ASN A 13 18.75 -37.01 7.34
C ASN A 13 17.34 -37.41 7.80
N ASP A 14 17.18 -38.69 8.18
CA ASP A 14 15.87 -39.26 8.54
C ASP A 14 15.20 -38.58 9.75
N GLU A 15 15.94 -37.79 10.54
CA GLU A 15 15.41 -36.96 11.64
C GLU A 15 14.71 -35.67 11.15
N GLU A 16 15.12 -35.10 10.00
CA GLU A 16 14.47 -33.92 9.43
C GLU A 16 13.12 -34.23 8.76
N LEU A 17 12.96 -35.44 8.22
CA LEU A 17 11.73 -35.88 7.54
C LEU A 17 10.58 -36.19 8.51
N GLN A 18 10.87 -36.70 9.71
CA GLN A 18 9.85 -36.92 10.75
C GLN A 18 9.29 -35.62 11.34
N ARG A 19 10.04 -34.52 11.28
CA ARG A 19 9.61 -33.21 11.78
C ARG A 19 8.52 -32.56 10.93
N TRP A 20 8.32 -33.04 9.70
CA TRP A 20 7.33 -32.57 8.73
C TRP A 20 6.16 -33.54 8.51
N GLY A 21 6.07 -34.62 9.29
CA GLY A 21 4.91 -35.51 9.30
C GLY A 21 4.79 -36.49 8.13
N PHE A 22 5.91 -36.82 7.47
CA PHE A 22 5.92 -37.87 6.44
C PHE A 22 6.19 -39.24 7.06
N ASP A 23 5.36 -40.22 6.70
CA ASP A 23 5.49 -41.62 7.12
C ASP A 23 6.49 -42.35 6.20
N VAL A 24 7.66 -42.68 6.71
CA VAL A 24 8.71 -43.42 5.99
C VAL A 24 8.43 -44.92 6.07
N GLY A 25 7.56 -45.37 5.17
CA GLY A 25 7.30 -46.78 4.94
C GLY A 25 7.06 -47.03 3.45
N VAL A 26 7.88 -47.92 2.88
CA VAL A 26 7.78 -48.50 1.53
C VAL A 26 8.42 -47.65 0.41
N LEU A 27 9.64 -48.02 0.03
CA LEU A 27 9.98 -48.47 -1.32
C LEU A 27 11.47 -48.85 -1.38
N GLY A 28 11.73 -50.11 -1.06
CA GLY A 28 13.01 -50.74 -1.35
C GLY A 28 13.09 -51.18 -2.81
N GLY A 29 14.23 -50.90 -3.44
CA GLY A 29 14.82 -51.77 -4.45
C GLY A 29 14.45 -51.50 -5.90
N LEU A 30 15.29 -50.72 -6.59
CA LEU A 30 15.59 -50.99 -8.00
C LEU A 30 17.08 -50.75 -8.28
N ARG A 31 17.78 -51.85 -8.56
CA ARG A 31 19.16 -51.88 -9.06
C ARG A 31 19.19 -51.38 -10.51
N LEU A 32 20.04 -50.41 -10.79
CA LEU A 32 20.44 -50.04 -12.16
C LEU A 32 21.42 -51.07 -12.72
N SER A 33 21.06 -51.69 -13.84
CA SER A 33 21.96 -52.45 -14.72
C SER A 33 22.23 -51.59 -15.95
N LEU A 34 23.50 -51.25 -16.15
CA LEU A 34 24.02 -50.64 -17.37
C LEU A 34 24.37 -51.76 -18.35
N ALA A 35 23.72 -51.78 -19.51
CA ALA A 35 24.17 -52.53 -20.67
C ALA A 35 24.19 -51.61 -21.90
N HIS A 36 25.38 -51.51 -22.50
CA HIS A 36 25.64 -50.85 -23.77
C HIS A 36 25.10 -51.71 -24.92
N GLU A 37 24.31 -51.12 -25.83
CA GLU A 37 24.07 -51.67 -27.17
C GLU A 37 24.36 -50.62 -28.25
N PRO A 38 24.86 -51.03 -29.44
CA PRO A 38 25.38 -50.13 -30.45
C PRO A 38 24.27 -49.52 -31.33
N LYS A 39 24.46 -48.25 -31.70
CA LYS A 39 23.60 -47.50 -32.64
C LYS A 39 23.58 -48.11 -34.05
N PRO A 40 22.42 -48.22 -34.71
CA PRO A 40 22.34 -48.33 -36.17
C PRO A 40 22.22 -46.95 -36.85
N ALA A 41 22.54 -46.96 -38.15
CA ALA A 41 22.90 -45.83 -39.00
C ALA A 41 21.80 -44.78 -39.27
N LEU A 42 22.24 -43.55 -39.56
CA LEU A 42 21.42 -42.41 -39.97
C LEU A 42 20.62 -42.72 -41.25
N GLY A 43 19.29 -42.72 -41.12
CA GLY A 43 18.36 -42.47 -42.22
C GLY A 43 17.92 -41.01 -42.19
N ILE A 44 18.02 -40.34 -43.34
CA ILE A 44 17.56 -38.96 -43.54
C ILE A 44 16.03 -38.99 -43.60
N ALA A 45 15.36 -38.65 -42.50
CA ALA A 45 13.93 -38.43 -42.44
C ALA A 45 13.66 -36.92 -42.43
N SER A 46 12.82 -36.46 -43.37
CA SER A 46 12.34 -35.09 -43.50
C SER A 46 11.71 -34.57 -42.21
N SER A 47 12.09 -33.35 -41.81
CA SER A 47 11.50 -32.61 -40.68
C SER A 47 9.97 -32.64 -40.69
N PRO A 48 9.30 -32.90 -39.55
CA PRO A 48 7.90 -32.57 -39.43
C PRO A 48 7.76 -31.04 -39.44
N ALA A 49 6.79 -30.56 -40.22
CA ALA A 49 6.39 -29.16 -40.23
C ALA A 49 6.11 -28.69 -38.80
N ILE A 50 6.67 -27.53 -38.46
CA ILE A 50 6.30 -26.78 -37.26
C ILE A 50 4.82 -26.44 -37.44
N GLN A 51 3.94 -27.12 -36.72
CA GLN A 51 2.58 -26.65 -36.53
C GLN A 51 2.67 -25.41 -35.68
N ASP A 52 2.28 -24.28 -36.25
CA ASP A 52 2.07 -23.03 -35.51
C ASP A 52 1.20 -23.35 -34.29
N ALA A 53 1.77 -23.19 -33.10
CA ALA A 53 1.02 -23.29 -31.86
C ALA A 53 -0.11 -22.26 -31.93
N GLU A 54 -1.37 -22.70 -31.76
CA GLU A 54 -2.49 -21.78 -31.61
C GLU A 54 -2.16 -20.75 -30.52
N PRO A 55 -2.50 -19.45 -30.71
CA PRO A 55 -2.25 -18.46 -29.69
C PRO A 55 -2.94 -18.90 -28.39
N GLU A 56 -2.16 -18.99 -27.31
CA GLU A 56 -2.65 -19.30 -25.96
C GLU A 56 -3.88 -18.43 -25.69
N GLN A 57 -5.06 -19.04 -25.60
CA GLN A 57 -6.30 -18.30 -25.33
C GLN A 57 -6.07 -17.47 -24.08
N ALA A 58 -6.29 -16.15 -24.19
CA ALA A 58 -6.10 -15.23 -23.08
C ALA A 58 -6.81 -15.81 -21.84
N PRO A 59 -6.12 -15.91 -20.68
CA PRO A 59 -6.67 -16.57 -19.52
C PRO A 59 -8.01 -15.94 -19.16
N ARG A 60 -9.05 -16.77 -19.04
CA ARG A 60 -10.39 -16.32 -18.70
C ARG A 60 -10.36 -15.80 -17.26
N ARG A 61 -10.42 -14.47 -17.10
CA ARG A 61 -10.50 -13.78 -15.80
C ARG A 61 -11.96 -13.47 -15.47
N PRO A 62 -12.68 -14.33 -14.72
CA PRO A 62 -14.09 -14.11 -14.41
C PRO A 62 -14.35 -12.91 -13.50
N TYR A 63 -13.35 -12.43 -12.75
CA TYR A 63 -13.49 -11.31 -11.83
C TYR A 63 -12.67 -10.12 -12.29
N ALA A 64 -13.30 -8.95 -12.38
CA ALA A 64 -12.59 -7.70 -12.56
C ALA A 64 -11.77 -7.36 -11.32
N ILE A 65 -12.37 -7.50 -10.15
CA ILE A 65 -11.76 -7.14 -8.86
C ILE A 65 -11.91 -8.30 -7.88
N VAL A 66 -10.83 -8.65 -7.19
CA VAL A 66 -10.87 -9.53 -6.02
C VAL A 66 -10.30 -8.79 -4.82
N VAL A 67 -11.03 -8.73 -3.70
CA VAL A 67 -10.54 -8.15 -2.45
C VAL A 67 -9.99 -9.25 -1.54
N ALA A 68 -8.66 -9.33 -1.40
CA ALA A 68 -7.98 -10.27 -0.52
C ALA A 68 -7.78 -9.67 0.89
N GLY A 69 -8.11 -10.44 1.94
CA GLY A 69 -8.16 -9.92 3.30
C GLY A 69 -9.51 -9.28 3.66
N ALA A 70 -10.56 -9.61 2.90
CA ALA A 70 -11.90 -9.02 2.99
C ALA A 70 -12.53 -9.05 4.39
N THR A 71 -12.17 -10.00 5.24
CA THR A 71 -12.72 -10.09 6.61
C THR A 71 -11.97 -9.25 7.65
N GLY A 72 -10.85 -8.62 7.28
CA GLY A 72 -10.11 -7.68 8.13
C GLY A 72 -10.85 -6.34 8.29
N PHE A 73 -10.33 -5.43 9.11
CA PHE A 73 -11.00 -4.13 9.32
C PHE A 73 -11.07 -3.33 8.01
N THR A 74 -9.91 -3.02 7.40
CA THR A 74 -9.83 -2.28 6.13
C THR A 74 -10.50 -3.03 4.99
N GLY A 75 -10.30 -4.36 4.91
CA GLY A 75 -10.94 -5.20 3.90
C GLY A 75 -12.47 -5.12 3.93
N ARG A 76 -13.09 -5.09 5.12
CA ARG A 76 -14.55 -4.94 5.23
C ARG A 76 -15.04 -3.58 4.72
N LEU A 77 -14.28 -2.50 4.94
CA LEU A 77 -14.63 -1.17 4.42
C LEU A 77 -14.49 -1.11 2.88
N MET A 78 -13.48 -1.79 2.32
CA MET A 78 -13.37 -1.93 0.86
C MET A 78 -14.55 -2.71 0.28
N VAL A 79 -14.95 -3.81 0.91
CA VAL A 79 -16.12 -4.61 0.51
C VAL A 79 -17.40 -3.79 0.62
N GLU A 80 -17.61 -3.06 1.72
CA GLU A 80 -18.76 -2.17 1.93
C GLU A 80 -18.83 -1.10 0.84
N HIS A 81 -17.70 -0.46 0.52
CA HIS A 81 -17.65 0.57 -0.51
C HIS A 81 -17.88 0.01 -1.91
N LEU A 82 -17.27 -1.11 -2.24
CA LEU A 82 -17.41 -1.78 -3.53
C LEU A 82 -18.84 -2.30 -3.75
N ASP A 83 -19.45 -2.89 -2.72
CA ASP A 83 -20.86 -3.33 -2.75
C ASP A 83 -21.82 -2.16 -3.04
N ALA A 84 -21.57 -1.00 -2.44
CA ALA A 84 -22.35 0.20 -2.68
C ALA A 84 -22.24 0.71 -4.12
N ILE A 85 -21.03 0.72 -4.70
CA ILE A 85 -20.79 1.12 -6.09
C ILE A 85 -21.55 0.20 -7.07
N TYR A 86 -21.45 -1.12 -6.87
CA TYR A 86 -22.10 -2.10 -7.75
C TYR A 86 -23.62 -2.04 -7.61
N THR A 87 -24.14 -1.91 -6.39
CA THR A 87 -25.58 -1.79 -6.12
C THR A 87 -26.16 -0.50 -6.70
N ALA A 88 -25.37 0.59 -6.74
CA ALA A 88 -25.78 1.85 -7.34
C ALA A 88 -25.68 1.86 -8.88
N GLY A 89 -25.20 0.77 -9.51
CA GLY A 89 -24.98 0.72 -10.95
C GLY A 89 -23.88 1.66 -11.45
N GLN A 90 -22.93 2.01 -10.57
CA GLN A 90 -21.82 2.93 -10.88
C GLN A 90 -20.58 2.21 -11.43
N ALA A 91 -20.57 0.88 -11.41
CA ALA A 91 -19.56 0.04 -12.06
C ALA A 91 -19.89 -0.17 -13.55
N ASP A 92 -18.89 -0.09 -14.41
CA ASP A 92 -19.06 -0.33 -15.84
C ASP A 92 -19.32 -1.83 -16.16
N ALA A 93 -19.78 -2.12 -17.38
CA ALA A 93 -19.98 -3.47 -17.88
C ALA A 93 -18.72 -4.35 -17.81
N SER A 94 -17.55 -3.75 -18.03
CA SER A 94 -16.23 -4.39 -17.93
C SER A 94 -15.86 -4.81 -16.50
N SER A 95 -16.45 -4.16 -15.48
CA SER A 95 -16.20 -4.43 -14.07
C SER A 95 -17.32 -5.22 -13.38
N LYS A 96 -18.29 -5.82 -14.10
CA LYS A 96 -19.53 -6.38 -13.50
C LYS A 96 -19.38 -7.53 -12.49
N LYS A 97 -18.25 -8.21 -12.41
CA LYS A 97 -18.06 -9.34 -11.48
C LYS A 97 -16.89 -9.12 -10.57
N TRP A 98 -17.12 -9.35 -9.28
CA TRP A 98 -16.10 -9.23 -8.25
C TRP A 98 -16.26 -10.34 -7.21
N ALA A 99 -15.18 -10.61 -6.49
CA ALA A 99 -15.14 -11.61 -5.44
C ALA A 99 -14.39 -11.11 -4.21
N ILE A 100 -14.62 -11.80 -3.09
CA ILE A 100 -13.88 -11.62 -1.84
C ILE A 100 -13.05 -12.86 -1.53
N ALA A 101 -11.82 -12.64 -1.05
CA ALA A 101 -10.88 -13.72 -0.78
C ALA A 101 -10.28 -13.65 0.63
N GLY A 102 -9.99 -14.82 1.18
CA GLY A 102 -9.32 -14.95 2.48
C GLY A 102 -9.27 -16.37 3.02
N ARG A 103 -8.71 -16.51 4.22
CA ARG A 103 -8.41 -17.81 4.85
C ARG A 103 -9.60 -18.52 5.48
N ASN A 104 -10.68 -17.80 5.77
CA ASN A 104 -11.82 -18.34 6.53
C ASN A 104 -13.11 -18.21 5.73
N LEU A 105 -13.49 -19.30 5.06
CA LEU A 105 -14.69 -19.36 4.21
C LEU A 105 -15.98 -19.03 4.95
N ASN A 106 -16.12 -19.41 6.22
CA ASN A 106 -17.33 -19.13 6.99
C ASN A 106 -17.51 -17.62 7.22
N ARG A 107 -16.42 -16.93 7.59
CA ARG A 107 -16.43 -15.47 7.75
C ARG A 107 -16.67 -14.76 6.41
N LEU A 108 -16.08 -15.26 5.32
CA LEU A 108 -16.30 -14.72 3.97
C LEU A 108 -17.75 -14.89 3.52
N ARG A 109 -18.34 -16.09 3.66
CA ARG A 109 -19.74 -16.33 3.31
C ARG A 109 -20.70 -15.46 4.11
N SER A 110 -20.44 -15.25 5.41
CA SER A 110 -21.21 -14.33 6.24
C SER A 110 -21.12 -12.89 5.71
N LEU A 111 -19.92 -12.43 5.37
CA LEU A 111 -19.70 -11.11 4.77
C LEU A 111 -20.41 -10.96 3.41
N ALA A 112 -20.24 -11.92 2.49
CA ALA A 112 -20.90 -11.93 1.18
C ALA A 112 -22.43 -11.91 1.31
N SER A 113 -22.99 -12.65 2.27
CA SER A 113 -24.45 -12.66 2.52
C SER A 113 -25.00 -11.33 3.03
N SER A 114 -24.14 -10.47 3.59
CA SER A 114 -24.51 -9.11 4.01
C SER A 114 -24.42 -8.07 2.88
N CYS A 115 -23.77 -8.42 1.77
CA CYS A 115 -23.60 -7.56 0.59
C CYS A 115 -24.83 -7.67 -0.33
N ARG A 116 -25.29 -6.55 -0.89
CA ARG A 116 -26.44 -6.53 -1.80
C ARG A 116 -26.11 -7.05 -3.19
N SER A 117 -24.89 -6.81 -3.65
CA SER A 117 -24.38 -7.26 -4.95
C SER A 117 -23.95 -8.74 -4.96
N SER A 118 -23.96 -9.41 -3.80
CA SER A 118 -23.68 -10.85 -3.65
C SER A 118 -22.35 -11.29 -4.29
N PRO A 119 -21.19 -10.81 -3.82
CA PRO A 119 -19.89 -11.20 -4.37
C PRO A 119 -19.60 -12.69 -4.21
N ASP A 120 -18.86 -13.24 -5.18
CA ASP A 120 -18.37 -14.62 -5.07
C ASP A 120 -17.30 -14.74 -3.96
N VAL A 121 -17.13 -15.94 -3.42
CA VAL A 121 -16.22 -16.22 -2.31
C VAL A 121 -15.09 -17.14 -2.77
N LEU A 122 -13.85 -16.70 -2.58
CA LEU A 122 -12.65 -17.46 -2.92
C LEU A 122 -11.81 -17.78 -1.67
N LEU A 123 -11.26 -18.99 -1.62
CA LEU A 123 -10.31 -19.39 -0.58
C LEU A 123 -8.92 -18.85 -0.93
N ALA A 124 -8.25 -18.24 0.05
CA ALA A 124 -6.86 -17.80 -0.07
C ALA A 124 -6.13 -18.05 1.26
N ASP A 125 -5.56 -19.23 1.40
CA ASP A 125 -4.94 -19.78 2.62
C ASP A 125 -3.57 -20.43 2.42
N SER A 126 -3.11 -20.51 1.17
CA SER A 126 -1.82 -21.06 0.78
C SER A 126 -1.34 -20.38 -0.51
N ASP A 127 -0.08 -20.59 -0.87
CA ASP A 127 0.50 -20.13 -2.14
C ASP A 127 -0.34 -20.59 -3.33
N ALA A 128 -0.75 -21.87 -3.34
CA ALA A 128 -1.53 -22.46 -4.41
C ALA A 128 -2.92 -21.82 -4.55
N SER A 129 -3.63 -21.58 -3.44
CA SER A 129 -4.94 -20.94 -3.49
C SER A 129 -4.84 -19.45 -3.86
N LEU A 130 -3.77 -18.75 -3.46
CA LEU A 130 -3.51 -17.38 -3.91
C LEU A 130 -3.17 -17.29 -5.41
N GLU A 131 -2.40 -18.24 -5.95
CA GLU A 131 -2.15 -18.31 -7.40
C GLU A 131 -3.46 -18.51 -8.18
N GLU A 132 -4.34 -19.37 -7.70
CA GLU A 132 -5.65 -19.60 -8.34
C GLU A 132 -6.58 -18.39 -8.22
N VAL A 133 -6.53 -17.66 -7.09
CA VAL A 133 -7.23 -16.37 -6.95
C VAL A 133 -6.69 -15.35 -7.95
N ALA A 134 -5.37 -15.20 -8.05
CA ALA A 134 -4.74 -14.24 -8.95
C ALA A 134 -5.08 -14.52 -10.41
N ARG A 135 -5.05 -15.79 -10.85
CA ARG A 135 -5.43 -16.21 -12.21
C ARG A 135 -6.86 -15.83 -12.60
N GLN A 136 -7.76 -15.74 -11.64
CA GLN A 136 -9.17 -15.44 -11.89
C GLN A 136 -9.50 -13.94 -11.90
N ALA A 137 -8.57 -13.08 -11.49
CA ALA A 137 -8.78 -11.64 -11.33
C ALA A 137 -8.09 -10.82 -12.43
N ILE A 138 -8.66 -9.65 -12.79
CA ILE A 138 -7.91 -8.59 -13.49
C ILE A 138 -7.06 -7.83 -12.47
N VAL A 139 -7.67 -7.44 -11.35
CA VAL A 139 -7.01 -6.74 -10.24
C VAL A 139 -7.23 -7.46 -8.91
N LEU A 140 -6.15 -7.71 -8.18
CA LEU A 140 -6.19 -8.15 -6.79
C LEU A 140 -5.94 -6.94 -5.86
N VAL A 141 -6.94 -6.59 -5.05
CA VAL A 141 -6.83 -5.56 -4.01
C VAL A 141 -6.51 -6.24 -2.69
N ALA A 142 -5.31 -6.02 -2.16
CA ALA A 142 -4.84 -6.64 -0.93
C ALA A 142 -5.05 -5.71 0.29
N ALA A 143 -5.66 -6.27 1.33
CA ALA A 143 -5.83 -5.66 2.64
C ALA A 143 -5.52 -6.67 3.78
N ALA A 144 -4.62 -7.62 3.50
CA ALA A 144 -4.22 -8.68 4.42
C ALA A 144 -2.82 -8.40 5.01
N GLY A 145 -2.78 -7.64 6.12
CA GLY A 145 -1.57 -7.43 6.89
C GLY A 145 -1.39 -8.44 8.04
N PRO A 146 -0.17 -8.60 8.60
CA PRO A 146 1.08 -7.93 8.19
C PRO A 146 1.61 -8.41 6.83
N TYR A 147 1.98 -7.48 5.96
CA TYR A 147 2.45 -7.75 4.59
C TYR A 147 3.84 -8.37 4.58
N SER A 148 4.71 -8.00 5.52
CA SER A 148 6.00 -8.68 5.76
C SER A 148 5.88 -10.19 5.94
N GLN A 149 4.73 -10.70 6.38
CA GLN A 149 4.51 -12.13 6.62
C GLN A 149 3.78 -12.84 5.48
N CYS A 150 2.89 -12.17 4.74
CA CYS A 150 2.03 -12.81 3.75
C CYS A 150 1.84 -12.05 2.43
N GLY A 151 2.32 -10.81 2.34
CA GLY A 151 2.13 -9.93 1.18
C GLY A 151 2.92 -10.37 -0.05
N GLU A 152 4.14 -10.91 0.13
CA GLU A 152 4.98 -11.38 -0.98
C GLU A 152 4.30 -12.46 -1.82
N MET A 153 3.60 -13.40 -1.17
CA MET A 153 2.90 -14.49 -1.86
C MET A 153 1.86 -13.95 -2.85
N ALA A 154 1.13 -12.90 -2.47
CA ALA A 154 0.13 -12.27 -3.32
C ALA A 154 0.76 -11.50 -4.49
N VAL A 155 1.84 -10.73 -4.24
CA VAL A 155 2.58 -10.02 -5.30
C VAL A 155 3.14 -11.01 -6.31
N ARG A 156 3.84 -12.05 -5.84
CA ARG A 156 4.40 -13.10 -6.70
C ARG A 156 3.33 -13.80 -7.53
N ALA A 157 2.20 -14.18 -6.91
CA ALA A 157 1.07 -14.79 -7.63
C ALA A 157 0.51 -13.87 -8.73
N CYS A 158 0.42 -12.57 -8.45
CA CYS A 158 -0.06 -11.57 -9.40
C CYS A 158 0.90 -11.38 -10.57
N VAL A 159 2.20 -11.19 -10.31
CA VAL A 159 3.23 -11.05 -11.35
C VAL A 159 3.33 -12.30 -12.21
N LYS A 160 3.29 -13.49 -11.60
CA LYS A 160 3.27 -14.78 -12.32
C LYS A 160 2.05 -14.88 -13.24
N SER A 161 0.87 -14.49 -12.76
CA SER A 161 -0.40 -14.65 -13.45
C SER A 161 -0.77 -13.47 -14.35
N LYS A 162 0.10 -12.46 -14.49
CA LYS A 162 -0.18 -11.20 -15.21
C LYS A 162 -1.42 -10.47 -14.68
N THR A 163 -1.62 -10.49 -13.37
CA THR A 163 -2.75 -9.85 -12.67
C THR A 163 -2.26 -8.57 -12.03
N HIS A 164 -2.99 -7.48 -12.17
CA HIS A 164 -2.65 -6.22 -11.49
C HIS A 164 -2.88 -6.34 -9.99
N TYR A 165 -2.12 -5.57 -9.23
CA TYR A 165 -2.14 -5.61 -7.77
C TYR A 165 -2.23 -4.20 -7.20
N VAL A 166 -3.06 -4.04 -6.17
CA VAL A 166 -3.19 -2.79 -5.41
C VAL A 166 -3.16 -3.15 -3.92
N ASP A 167 -2.32 -2.49 -3.13
CA ASP A 167 -2.30 -2.64 -1.68
C ASP A 167 -2.49 -1.32 -0.92
N VAL A 168 -2.62 -1.44 0.40
CA VAL A 168 -2.71 -0.32 1.34
C VAL A 168 -1.61 -0.41 2.41
N SER A 169 -0.51 -1.07 2.08
CA SER A 169 0.59 -1.29 3.03
C SER A 169 1.30 0.02 3.36
N GLY A 170 1.84 0.11 4.58
CA GLY A 170 2.77 1.16 4.99
C GLY A 170 4.17 0.61 5.36
N GLU A 171 4.42 -0.69 5.11
CA GLU A 171 5.61 -1.39 5.55
C GLU A 171 6.79 -1.15 4.60
N THR A 172 7.59 -0.10 4.86
CA THR A 172 8.72 0.32 4.00
C THR A 172 9.68 -0.81 3.65
N ILE A 173 10.09 -1.63 4.63
CA ILE A 173 11.02 -2.76 4.39
C ILE A 173 10.38 -3.78 3.44
N TRP A 174 9.10 -4.10 3.61
CA TRP A 174 8.40 -5.02 2.72
C TRP A 174 8.27 -4.43 1.31
N MET A 175 7.91 -3.15 1.19
CA MET A 175 7.83 -2.45 -0.10
C MET A 175 9.17 -2.51 -0.85
N GLN A 176 10.27 -2.24 -0.14
CA GLN A 176 11.61 -2.28 -0.69
C GLN A 176 11.99 -3.69 -1.18
N ASN A 177 11.66 -4.73 -0.40
CA ASN A 177 11.85 -6.12 -0.85
C ASN A 177 11.04 -6.45 -2.11
N MET A 178 9.80 -5.95 -2.22
CA MET A 178 9.00 -6.18 -3.43
C MET A 178 9.55 -5.45 -4.64
N LEU A 179 10.04 -4.22 -4.45
CA LEU A 179 10.74 -3.43 -5.46
C LEU A 179 11.96 -4.19 -6.00
N GLU A 180 12.84 -4.67 -5.13
CA GLU A 180 14.04 -5.39 -5.55
C GLU A 180 13.74 -6.71 -6.29
N ARG A 181 12.73 -7.45 -5.83
CA ARG A 181 12.46 -8.81 -6.33
C ARG A 181 11.59 -8.85 -7.57
N TYR A 182 10.63 -7.92 -7.70
CA TYR A 182 9.54 -8.07 -8.67
C TYR A 182 9.37 -6.86 -9.61
N HIS A 183 10.09 -5.74 -9.44
CA HIS A 183 9.89 -4.56 -10.28
C HIS A 183 10.15 -4.83 -11.76
N GLU A 184 11.31 -5.39 -12.10
CA GLU A 184 11.67 -5.66 -13.50
C GLU A 184 10.74 -6.70 -14.14
N GLU A 185 10.46 -7.81 -13.45
CA GLU A 185 9.55 -8.84 -13.97
C GLU A 185 8.13 -8.31 -14.18
N ALA A 186 7.62 -7.50 -13.25
CA ALA A 186 6.32 -6.85 -13.38
C ALA A 186 6.30 -5.83 -14.53
N LYS A 187 7.39 -5.09 -14.73
CA LYS A 187 7.57 -4.14 -15.84
C LYS A 187 7.58 -4.86 -17.19
N GLU A 188 8.38 -5.91 -17.34
CA GLU A 188 8.46 -6.73 -18.55
C GLU A 188 7.10 -7.35 -18.92
N LYS A 189 6.31 -7.75 -17.91
CA LYS A 189 4.99 -8.35 -18.11
C LYS A 189 3.86 -7.33 -18.26
N GLY A 190 4.14 -6.04 -18.13
CA GLY A 190 3.13 -4.99 -18.13
C GLY A 190 2.16 -5.07 -16.96
N VAL A 191 2.60 -5.59 -15.81
CA VAL A 191 1.79 -5.73 -14.59
C VAL A 191 2.02 -4.53 -13.68
N LEU A 192 0.96 -3.79 -13.40
CA LEU A 192 0.96 -2.81 -12.32
C LEU A 192 0.89 -3.48 -10.95
N VAL A 193 1.84 -3.14 -10.08
CA VAL A 193 1.81 -3.42 -8.65
C VAL A 193 1.83 -2.07 -7.94
N VAL A 194 0.64 -1.54 -7.66
CA VAL A 194 0.43 -0.24 -7.02
C VAL A 194 0.49 -0.40 -5.51
N GLN A 195 1.56 0.09 -4.90
CA GLN A 195 1.72 0.04 -3.45
C GLN A 195 1.17 1.29 -2.78
N ALA A 196 0.76 1.16 -1.52
CA ALA A 196 0.36 2.26 -0.65
C ALA A 196 -0.82 3.12 -1.19
N ALA A 197 -1.82 2.48 -1.83
CA ALA A 197 -3.07 3.12 -2.26
C ALA A 197 -4.03 3.39 -1.08
N ALA A 198 -3.53 4.06 -0.04
CA ALA A 198 -4.22 4.33 1.21
C ALA A 198 -4.31 5.83 1.50
N GLN A 199 -5.07 6.23 2.53
CA GLN A 199 -5.12 7.64 2.95
C GLN A 199 -3.73 8.19 3.25
N VAL A 200 -2.95 7.38 3.97
CA VAL A 200 -1.54 7.65 4.22
C VAL A 200 -0.74 7.18 3.00
N CYS A 201 0.09 8.06 2.43
CA CYS A 201 0.85 7.91 1.17
C CYS A 201 0.11 8.30 -0.12
N ALA A 202 -1.05 7.71 -0.46
CA ALA A 202 -1.65 8.00 -1.78
C ALA A 202 -2.12 9.45 -1.90
N ILE A 203 -2.68 10.01 -0.83
CA ILE A 203 -3.16 11.40 -0.81
C ILE A 203 -1.96 12.36 -0.90
N ASP A 204 -0.91 12.11 -0.12
CA ASP A 204 0.35 12.86 -0.13
C ASP A 204 0.97 12.89 -1.54
N ASP A 205 0.99 11.72 -2.19
CA ASP A 205 1.54 11.51 -3.53
C ASP A 205 0.72 12.26 -4.60
N ILE A 206 -0.61 12.18 -4.53
CA ILE A 206 -1.53 12.94 -5.40
C ILE A 206 -1.39 14.44 -5.17
N ASN A 207 -1.27 14.89 -3.92
CA ASN A 207 -1.13 16.31 -3.59
C ASN A 207 0.12 16.90 -4.24
N CYS A 208 1.25 16.21 -4.14
CA CYS A 208 2.48 16.65 -4.79
C CYS A 208 2.39 16.57 -6.32
N TYR A 209 1.76 15.52 -6.87
CA TYR A 209 1.49 15.41 -8.30
C TYR A 209 0.70 16.62 -8.83
N LEU A 210 -0.39 17.02 -8.15
CA LEU A 210 -1.21 18.16 -8.55
C LEU A 210 -0.41 19.48 -8.51
N LEU A 211 0.45 19.64 -7.50
CA LEU A 211 1.32 20.80 -7.39
C LEU A 211 2.39 20.84 -8.49
N ALA A 212 3.07 19.71 -8.75
CA ALA A 212 4.06 19.61 -9.81
C ALA A 212 3.43 19.82 -11.20
N GLN A 213 2.21 19.34 -11.41
CA GLN A 213 1.46 19.58 -12.65
C GLN A 213 1.13 21.07 -12.85
N LYS A 214 0.76 21.78 -11.79
CA LYS A 214 0.41 23.21 -11.86
C LYS A 214 1.62 24.13 -11.95
N LEU A 215 2.64 23.87 -11.14
CA LEU A 215 3.78 24.77 -10.98
C LEU A 215 4.94 24.43 -11.93
N GLY A 216 5.04 23.18 -12.38
CA GLY A 216 6.25 22.62 -12.97
C GLY A 216 7.24 22.16 -11.88
N PRO A 217 8.55 22.15 -12.18
CA PRO A 217 9.59 21.77 -11.23
C PRO A 217 9.45 22.46 -9.87
N LEU A 218 9.41 21.64 -8.82
CA LEU A 218 9.30 22.07 -7.44
C LEU A 218 10.68 22.10 -6.78
N LYS A 219 10.91 23.14 -5.98
CA LYS A 219 12.04 23.29 -5.07
C LYS A 219 11.76 22.66 -3.72
N GLN A 220 10.53 22.80 -3.21
CA GLN A 220 10.09 22.11 -2.00
C GLN A 220 8.62 21.75 -2.05
N PHE A 221 8.30 20.61 -1.45
CA PHE A 221 6.97 20.13 -1.11
C PHE A 221 6.88 19.98 0.40
N ARG A 222 5.86 20.59 1.01
CA ARG A 222 5.59 20.49 2.45
C ARG A 222 4.16 20.09 2.68
N GLU A 223 3.93 19.24 3.66
CA GLU A 223 2.57 18.80 4.00
C GLU A 223 2.33 18.87 5.50
N TYR A 224 1.16 19.42 5.87
CA TYR A 224 0.70 19.60 7.24
C TYR A 224 -0.60 18.84 7.48
N PHE A 225 -0.56 17.86 8.39
CA PHE A 225 -1.72 17.04 8.73
C PHE A 225 -2.59 17.67 9.83
N PHE A 226 -3.90 17.71 9.60
CA PHE A 226 -4.91 18.12 10.58
C PHE A 226 -6.00 17.04 10.71
N GLN A 227 -5.57 15.81 11.01
CA GLN A 227 -6.47 14.66 11.12
C GLN A 227 -6.91 14.38 12.55
N TYR A 228 -8.15 13.92 12.73
CA TYR A 228 -8.61 13.28 13.97
C TYR A 228 -9.18 11.90 13.65
N GLY A 229 -8.64 10.86 14.28
CA GLY A 229 -9.00 9.48 13.99
C GLY A 229 -8.54 8.50 15.06
N GLY A 230 -9.00 7.26 14.93
CA GLY A 230 -8.57 6.12 15.71
C GLY A 230 -7.55 5.25 14.98
N THR A 231 -7.11 4.19 15.63
CA THR A 231 -6.22 3.17 15.07
C THR A 231 -6.92 1.81 15.00
N THR A 232 -6.33 0.85 14.31
CA THR A 232 -6.86 -0.51 14.19
C THR A 232 -5.85 -1.52 14.69
N GLY A 233 -6.32 -2.70 15.08
CA GLY A 233 -5.40 -3.76 15.50
C GLY A 233 -4.53 -4.29 14.35
N GLY A 234 -4.97 -4.10 13.10
CA GLY A 234 -4.17 -4.41 11.91
C GLY A 234 -2.94 -3.52 11.81
N THR A 235 -3.08 -2.22 12.09
CA THR A 235 -1.98 -1.25 12.12
C THR A 235 -0.96 -1.61 13.19
N PHE A 236 -1.40 -1.97 14.40
CA PHE A 236 -0.50 -2.44 15.46
C PHE A 236 0.21 -3.74 15.11
N ALA A 237 -0.51 -4.73 14.58
CA ALA A 237 0.08 -6.00 14.17
C ALA A 237 1.15 -5.81 13.09
N THR A 238 0.88 -4.91 12.14
CA THR A 238 1.80 -4.53 11.06
C THR A 238 3.07 -3.89 11.60
N ASN A 239 2.94 -2.85 12.43
CA ASN A 239 4.08 -2.16 13.03
C ASN A 239 4.91 -3.10 13.92
N ALA A 240 4.25 -3.92 14.75
CA ALA A 240 4.93 -4.87 15.61
C ALA A 240 5.70 -5.90 14.78
N ALA A 241 5.08 -6.51 13.75
CA ALA A 241 5.73 -7.52 12.91
C ALA A 241 7.03 -7.01 12.28
N GLY A 242 7.02 -5.81 11.69
CA GLY A 242 8.22 -5.22 11.08
C GLY A 242 9.31 -4.81 12.09
N MET A 243 8.96 -4.63 13.37
CA MET A 243 9.92 -4.28 14.42
C MET A 243 10.52 -5.51 15.12
N GLU A 244 9.77 -6.61 15.23
CA GLU A 244 10.25 -7.84 15.88
C GLU A 244 11.36 -8.55 15.12
N ASP A 245 11.25 -8.53 13.80
CA ASP A 245 12.18 -9.21 12.90
C ASP A 245 13.28 -8.29 12.39
N MET A 246 13.49 -7.15 13.08
CA MET A 246 14.47 -6.13 12.73
C MET A 246 15.90 -6.68 12.80
N THR A 247 16.64 -6.52 11.70
CA THR A 247 18.05 -6.85 11.54
C THR A 247 18.86 -5.59 11.22
N GLU A 248 20.19 -5.68 11.20
CA GLU A 248 21.03 -4.53 10.80
C GLU A 248 20.72 -4.06 9.37
N GLU A 249 20.52 -4.98 8.42
CA GLU A 249 20.17 -4.62 7.04
C GLU A 249 18.80 -3.95 6.94
N LYS A 250 17.80 -4.49 7.65
CA LYS A 250 16.47 -3.87 7.71
C LYS A 250 16.50 -2.49 8.35
N LEU A 251 17.34 -2.29 9.36
CA LEU A 251 17.51 -1.00 10.03
C LEU A 251 18.12 0.05 9.09
N LYS A 252 19.04 -0.35 8.20
CA LYS A 252 19.57 0.54 7.14
C LYS A 252 18.46 0.96 6.18
N VAL A 253 17.64 0.01 5.70
CA VAL A 253 16.49 0.28 4.82
C VAL A 253 15.46 1.19 5.51
N GLN A 254 15.18 0.92 6.79
CA GLN A 254 14.30 1.74 7.61
C GLN A 254 14.83 3.17 7.71
N ASN A 255 16.13 3.37 7.95
CA ASN A 255 16.67 4.72 8.18
C ASN A 255 17.11 5.47 6.93
N ASP A 256 17.15 4.82 5.75
CA ASP A 256 17.40 5.48 4.48
C ASP A 256 16.11 6.17 3.96
N PRO A 257 16.08 7.52 3.86
CA PRO A 257 14.91 8.25 3.36
C PRO A 257 14.66 8.06 1.86
N PHE A 258 15.58 7.39 1.16
CA PHE A 258 15.51 7.03 -0.26
C PHE A 258 15.48 5.51 -0.48
N SER A 259 15.08 4.72 0.52
CA SER A 259 15.07 3.25 0.41
C SER A 259 14.12 2.70 -0.66
N LEU A 260 13.13 3.48 -1.09
CA LEU A 260 12.28 3.17 -2.24
C LEU A 260 12.74 3.85 -3.53
N GLY A 261 13.91 4.50 -3.54
CA GLY A 261 14.45 5.22 -4.69
C GLY A 261 14.23 6.73 -4.66
N GLY A 262 14.43 7.37 -5.82
CA GLY A 262 14.24 8.83 -5.97
C GLY A 262 15.31 9.71 -5.35
N ARG A 263 16.56 9.25 -5.28
CA ARG A 263 17.70 10.10 -4.84
C ARG A 263 17.74 11.39 -5.67
N ARG A 264 17.94 12.52 -4.98
CA ARG A 264 17.97 13.86 -5.61
C ARG A 264 19.40 14.31 -5.89
N ALA A 265 19.57 15.24 -6.83
CA ALA A 265 20.90 15.71 -7.24
C ALA A 265 21.65 16.46 -6.12
N ARG A 266 20.93 17.17 -5.25
CA ARG A 266 21.42 17.79 -3.99
C ARG A 266 21.96 16.83 -2.93
N GLY A 267 21.92 15.51 -3.14
CA GLY A 267 22.28 14.52 -2.12
C GLY A 267 21.28 14.43 -0.97
N VAL A 268 21.62 13.67 0.06
CA VAL A 268 20.76 13.48 1.26
C VAL A 268 20.95 14.66 2.20
N GLN A 269 19.85 15.28 2.62
CA GLN A 269 19.84 16.41 3.53
C GLN A 269 19.27 16.03 4.90
N PRO A 270 19.59 16.77 5.98
CA PRO A 270 19.06 16.48 7.31
C PRO A 270 17.53 16.40 7.35
N GLU A 271 16.84 17.25 6.59
CA GLU A 271 15.38 17.32 6.52
C GLU A 271 14.75 16.13 5.80
N ASP A 272 15.52 15.36 5.01
CA ASP A 272 15.03 14.15 4.36
C ASP A 272 14.78 13.03 5.37
N HIS A 273 15.51 13.02 6.48
CA HIS A 273 15.40 11.99 7.51
C HIS A 273 14.12 12.12 8.34
N ASP A 274 13.70 10.98 8.89
CA ASP A 274 12.50 10.89 9.72
C ASP A 274 12.59 11.81 10.94
N CYS A 275 11.53 12.58 11.15
CA CYS A 275 11.38 13.55 12.23
C CYS A 275 11.69 12.94 13.60
N SER A 276 12.67 13.50 14.30
CA SER A 276 12.99 13.11 15.69
C SER A 276 12.76 14.22 16.71
N GLU A 277 12.38 15.42 16.27
CA GLU A 277 12.28 16.60 17.13
C GLU A 277 11.15 17.53 16.71
N THR A 278 10.79 18.45 17.60
CA THR A 278 9.90 19.56 17.26
C THR A 278 10.70 20.81 16.92
N ALA A 279 10.20 21.56 15.95
CA ALA A 279 10.74 22.85 15.56
C ALA A 279 9.60 23.79 15.17
N GLN A 280 9.85 25.09 15.24
CA GLN A 280 8.94 26.07 14.66
C GLN A 280 9.00 25.97 13.14
N ASP A 281 7.87 26.08 12.45
CA ASP A 281 7.83 25.96 11.00
C ASP A 281 8.53 27.17 10.34
N PRO A 282 9.37 26.95 9.31
CA PRO A 282 10.10 28.04 8.66
C PRO A 282 9.22 28.95 7.79
N ILE A 283 8.00 28.53 7.43
CA ILE A 283 7.02 29.30 6.65
C ILE A 283 6.04 30.00 7.59
N TYR A 284 5.62 29.33 8.68
CA TYR A 284 4.59 29.78 9.59
C TYR A 284 5.09 29.83 11.04
N SER A 285 5.40 31.03 11.52
CA SER A 285 5.92 31.20 12.87
C SER A 285 4.96 30.76 13.98
N SER A 286 3.64 30.70 13.76
CA SER A 286 2.72 30.17 14.78
C SER A 286 2.70 28.65 14.88
N LEU A 287 3.28 27.93 13.91
CA LEU A 287 3.20 26.48 13.84
C LEU A 287 4.41 25.82 14.49
N TRP A 288 4.13 24.86 15.37
CA TRP A 288 5.12 23.90 15.85
C TRP A 288 4.95 22.60 15.06
N LEU A 289 6.05 22.04 14.58
CA LEU A 289 6.05 20.80 13.81
C LEU A 289 6.28 19.60 14.72
N GLN A 290 5.68 18.47 14.38
CA GLN A 290 5.89 17.18 15.03
C GLN A 290 5.93 16.07 13.96
N PRO A 291 6.38 14.85 14.29
CA PRO A 291 6.31 13.74 13.35
C PRO A 291 4.87 13.51 12.89
N ALA A 292 4.67 13.36 11.57
CA ALA A 292 3.44 12.79 11.03
C ALA A 292 3.57 11.27 11.01
N TYR A 293 2.48 10.55 11.31
CA TYR A 293 2.47 9.07 11.30
C TYR A 293 2.95 8.48 9.97
N ASN A 294 2.54 9.10 8.86
CA ASN A 294 2.90 8.73 7.49
C ASN A 294 4.17 9.41 6.98
N GLY A 295 4.80 10.31 7.74
CA GLY A 295 5.96 11.07 7.25
C GLY A 295 7.13 10.18 6.82
N HIS A 296 7.28 9.03 7.48
CA HIS A 296 8.27 8.01 7.14
C HIS A 296 7.98 7.37 5.75
N THR A 297 6.85 6.68 5.59
CA THR A 297 6.56 5.95 4.35
C THR A 297 6.17 6.89 3.22
N GLY A 298 5.36 7.90 3.49
CA GLY A 298 4.88 8.87 2.50
C GLY A 298 6.01 9.63 1.80
N GLY A 299 7.04 10.04 2.55
CA GLY A 299 8.21 10.70 1.95
C GLY A 299 8.97 9.79 0.98
N ARG A 300 9.06 8.48 1.27
CA ARG A 300 9.70 7.49 0.41
C ARG A 300 8.87 7.17 -0.83
N ILE A 301 7.54 7.08 -0.70
CA ILE A 301 6.61 6.93 -1.83
C ILE A 301 6.70 8.14 -2.78
N LEU A 302 6.67 9.36 -2.25
CA LEU A 302 6.81 10.58 -3.05
C LEU A 302 8.12 10.64 -3.83
N ARG A 303 9.24 10.27 -3.20
CA ARG A 303 10.54 10.18 -3.87
C ARG A 303 10.53 9.10 -4.95
N ARG A 304 9.90 7.94 -4.70
CA ARG A 304 9.69 6.92 -5.74
C ARG A 304 8.87 7.45 -6.92
N SER A 305 7.80 8.22 -6.68
CA SER A 305 7.06 8.89 -7.75
C SER A 305 7.94 9.82 -8.58
N CYS A 306 8.80 10.61 -7.93
CA CYS A 306 9.76 11.47 -8.63
C CYS A 306 10.63 10.65 -9.59
N GLN A 307 11.19 9.53 -9.13
CA GLN A 307 12.00 8.64 -9.97
C GLN A 307 11.20 8.05 -11.13
N LEU A 308 10.01 7.51 -10.86
CA LEU A 308 9.18 6.87 -11.88
C LEU A 308 8.81 7.85 -13.01
N PHE A 309 8.45 9.08 -12.67
CA PHE A 309 8.17 10.12 -13.67
C PHE A 309 9.41 10.61 -14.42
N GLU A 310 10.58 10.58 -13.80
CA GLU A 310 11.86 10.93 -14.45
C GLU A 310 12.35 9.83 -15.42
N GLU A 311 12.08 8.57 -15.09
CA GLU A 311 12.39 7.40 -15.93
C GLU A 311 11.38 7.19 -17.05
N ALA A 312 10.14 7.66 -16.89
CA ALA A 312 9.11 7.55 -17.90
C ALA A 312 9.39 8.49 -19.10
N GLU A 313 9.42 7.91 -20.30
CA GLU A 313 9.57 8.68 -21.54
C GLU A 313 8.24 9.33 -21.95
N GLY A 314 8.24 10.65 -22.21
CA GLY A 314 7.10 11.37 -22.79
C GLY A 314 6.87 12.79 -22.24
N ASP A 315 6.32 13.66 -23.08
CA ASP A 315 6.14 15.10 -22.77
C ASP A 315 5.07 15.41 -21.71
N SER A 316 4.19 14.45 -21.39
CA SER A 316 3.08 14.63 -20.45
C SER A 316 3.41 14.28 -19.00
N ALA A 317 4.61 13.76 -18.71
CA ALA A 317 5.02 13.43 -17.36
C ALA A 317 5.33 14.72 -16.55
N PRO A 318 4.71 14.93 -15.37
CA PRO A 318 5.05 16.05 -14.50
C PRO A 318 6.53 15.99 -14.11
N ARG A 319 7.18 17.15 -14.14
CA ARG A 319 8.57 17.31 -13.70
C ARG A 319 8.56 17.82 -12.27
N TYR A 320 8.96 16.96 -11.32
CA TYR A 320 8.95 17.30 -9.90
C TYR A 320 10.10 18.23 -9.47
N GLY A 321 11.18 18.35 -10.26
CA GLY A 321 12.34 19.21 -9.98
C GLY A 321 13.47 18.44 -9.29
N LYS A 322 14.67 18.45 -9.88
CA LYS A 322 15.80 17.54 -9.57
C LYS A 322 16.33 17.65 -8.13
N ASP A 323 16.03 18.76 -7.46
CA ASP A 323 16.45 19.10 -6.11
C ASP A 323 15.29 19.27 -5.11
N LEU A 324 14.11 18.75 -5.46
CA LEU A 324 12.91 18.77 -4.62
C LEU A 324 13.19 18.27 -3.19
N LEU A 325 12.95 19.13 -2.20
CA LEU A 325 12.87 18.74 -0.78
C LEU A 325 11.45 18.31 -0.42
N VAL A 326 11.30 17.14 0.19
CA VAL A 326 10.00 16.61 0.66
C VAL A 326 9.95 16.64 2.18
N VAL A 327 9.00 17.37 2.76
CA VAL A 327 8.80 17.46 4.21
C VAL A 327 7.34 17.17 4.55
N ILE A 328 7.10 16.09 5.27
CA ILE A 328 5.76 15.67 5.71
C ILE A 328 5.72 15.72 7.24
N ARG A 329 4.91 16.60 7.81
CA ARG A 329 4.84 16.85 9.26
C ARG A 329 3.40 17.04 9.73
N ASP A 330 3.17 16.79 11.00
CA ASP A 330 1.91 17.18 11.66
C ASP A 330 2.16 18.51 12.39
N ALA A 331 1.11 19.28 12.63
CA ALA A 331 1.16 20.54 13.35
C ALA A 331 0.72 20.36 14.81
N ALA A 332 1.53 20.89 15.72
CA ALA A 332 1.29 20.93 17.15
C ALA A 332 0.83 22.33 17.59
N GLN A 333 -0.05 22.37 18.60
CA GLN A 333 -0.58 23.64 19.14
C GLN A 333 0.46 24.46 19.92
N SER A 334 1.54 23.81 20.36
CA SER A 334 2.60 24.43 21.14
C SER A 334 3.86 23.59 21.06
N LYS A 335 5.00 24.19 21.40
CA LYS A 335 6.28 23.49 21.52
C LYS A 335 6.17 22.24 22.39
N ARG A 336 5.57 22.38 23.58
CA ARG A 336 5.44 21.27 24.54
C ARG A 336 4.64 20.11 23.97
N ALA A 337 3.55 20.39 23.24
CA ALA A 337 2.78 19.34 22.57
C ALA A 337 3.62 18.64 21.49
N GLY A 338 4.39 19.41 20.72
CA GLY A 338 5.30 18.87 19.71
C GLY A 338 6.42 18.00 20.31
N GLU A 339 7.04 18.42 21.42
CA GLU A 339 8.05 17.64 22.15
C GLU A 339 7.49 16.30 22.63
N MET A 340 6.27 16.32 23.18
CA MET A 340 5.59 15.10 23.64
C MET A 340 5.31 14.13 22.48
N ALA A 341 4.84 14.64 21.34
CA ALA A 341 4.57 13.83 20.16
C ALA A 341 5.85 13.28 19.51
N ALA A 342 6.91 14.10 19.43
CA ALA A 342 8.21 13.67 18.92
C ALA A 342 8.80 12.51 19.75
N LYS A 343 8.64 12.55 21.07
CA LYS A 343 9.03 11.45 21.95
C LYS A 343 8.16 10.21 21.77
N ALA A 344 6.85 10.39 21.60
CA ALA A 344 5.90 9.27 21.45
C ALA A 344 6.02 8.55 20.10
N MET A 345 6.47 9.26 19.06
CA MET A 345 6.65 8.75 17.69
C MET A 345 8.12 8.82 17.24
N ALA A 346 9.05 8.61 18.18
CA ALA A 346 10.47 8.65 17.88
C ALA A 346 10.84 7.59 16.82
N PRO A 347 11.69 7.92 15.84
CA PRO A 347 12.10 6.98 14.81
C PRO A 347 12.94 5.85 15.42
N ILE A 348 12.79 4.64 14.89
CA ILE A 348 13.56 3.48 15.31
C ILE A 348 15.00 3.58 14.79
N ARG A 349 15.96 3.80 15.71
CA ARG A 349 17.39 3.96 15.38
C ARG A 349 18.27 2.78 15.80
N SER A 350 17.72 1.80 16.52
CA SER A 350 18.43 0.59 16.91
C SER A 350 17.52 -0.64 16.91
N ILE A 351 18.13 -1.83 16.88
CA ILE A 351 17.40 -3.11 16.99
C ILE A 351 16.76 -3.25 18.38
N GLU A 352 17.39 -2.72 19.42
CA GLU A 352 16.85 -2.74 20.78
C GLU A 352 15.59 -1.89 20.91
N ASP A 353 15.61 -0.67 20.35
CA ASP A 353 14.41 0.19 20.28
C ASP A 353 13.26 -0.49 19.54
N ALA A 354 13.57 -1.16 18.41
CA ALA A 354 12.58 -1.90 17.63
C ALA A 354 11.91 -3.00 18.47
N LYS A 355 12.72 -3.86 19.11
CA LYS A 355 12.22 -4.97 19.94
C LYS A 355 11.42 -4.46 21.15
N MET A 356 11.88 -3.38 21.78
CA MET A 356 11.17 -2.75 22.90
C MET A 356 9.81 -2.20 22.46
N ALA A 357 9.76 -1.48 21.34
CA ALA A 357 8.54 -0.92 20.78
C ALA A 357 7.54 -2.03 20.40
N ALA A 358 7.99 -3.09 19.74
CA ALA A 358 7.15 -4.24 19.41
C ALA A 358 6.58 -4.93 20.66
N GLY A 359 7.43 -5.17 21.66
CA GLY A 359 7.03 -5.76 22.94
C GLY A 359 5.97 -4.93 23.66
N LEU A 360 6.14 -3.60 23.68
CA LEU A 360 5.17 -2.66 24.26
C LEU A 360 3.83 -2.71 23.52
N MET A 361 3.84 -2.68 22.18
CA MET A 361 2.61 -2.76 21.37
C MET A 361 1.84 -4.06 21.65
N LYS A 362 2.54 -5.20 21.68
CA LYS A 362 1.92 -6.50 21.99
C LYS A 362 1.35 -6.55 23.40
N MET A 363 2.07 -6.00 24.38
CA MET A 363 1.59 -5.92 25.76
C MET A 363 0.32 -5.07 25.86
N GLN A 364 0.26 -3.92 25.18
CA GLN A 364 -0.93 -3.05 25.17
C GLN A 364 -2.15 -3.74 24.57
N VAL A 365 -1.97 -4.50 23.48
CA VAL A 365 -3.05 -5.31 22.89
C VAL A 365 -3.50 -6.41 23.86
N ALA A 366 -2.56 -7.11 24.51
CA ALA A 366 -2.87 -8.18 25.47
C ALA A 366 -3.61 -7.65 26.72
N GLN A 367 -3.28 -6.43 27.16
CA GLN A 367 -3.94 -5.75 28.28
C GLN A 367 -5.27 -5.08 27.89
N GLY A 368 -5.72 -5.19 26.63
CA GLY A 368 -6.95 -4.57 26.15
C GLY A 368 -6.90 -3.04 26.10
N GLN A 369 -5.70 -2.46 26.06
CA GLN A 369 -5.50 -1.01 25.91
C GLN A 369 -5.52 -0.59 24.43
N MET A 370 -5.36 -1.56 23.52
CA MET A 370 -5.35 -1.38 22.07
C MET A 370 -6.19 -2.47 21.38
N PRO A 371 -6.78 -2.18 20.21
CA PRO A 371 -7.62 -3.12 19.47
C PRO A 371 -6.85 -4.36 19.00
N LYS A 372 -7.53 -5.51 18.94
CA LYS A 372 -6.97 -6.75 18.37
C LYS A 372 -7.03 -6.75 16.85
N PRO A 373 -6.22 -7.58 16.16
CA PRO A 373 -6.29 -7.71 14.71
C PRO A 373 -7.72 -7.97 14.20
N GLY A 374 -8.20 -7.10 13.30
CA GLY A 374 -9.56 -7.15 12.77
C GLY A 374 -10.57 -6.24 13.51
N GLU A 375 -10.21 -5.71 14.68
CA GLU A 375 -10.96 -4.68 15.40
C GLU A 375 -10.46 -3.27 15.02
N GLY A 376 -11.33 -2.29 15.24
CA GLY A 376 -11.09 -0.88 14.99
C GLY A 376 -12.34 -0.07 15.39
N PRO A 377 -12.31 1.27 15.22
CA PRO A 377 -13.41 2.13 15.63
C PRO A 377 -14.70 1.74 14.87
N PRO A 378 -15.84 1.58 15.57
CA PRO A 378 -17.11 1.27 14.93
C PRO A 378 -17.65 2.49 14.15
N PRO A 379 -18.65 2.31 13.26
CA PRO A 379 -19.16 3.38 12.39
C PRO A 379 -19.58 4.64 13.16
N GLU A 380 -20.24 4.48 14.32
CA GLU A 380 -20.64 5.60 15.16
C GLU A 380 -19.46 6.46 15.62
N THR A 381 -18.34 5.83 15.99
CA THR A 381 -17.12 6.54 16.40
C THR A 381 -16.41 7.17 15.20
N ARG A 382 -16.35 6.45 14.07
CA ARG A 382 -15.78 6.96 12.81
C ARG A 382 -16.54 8.17 12.24
N ALA A 383 -17.81 8.34 12.59
CA ALA A 383 -18.60 9.50 12.20
C ALA A 383 -18.02 10.83 12.73
N HIS A 384 -17.26 10.79 13.84
CA HIS A 384 -16.62 11.97 14.44
C HIS A 384 -15.20 12.23 13.90
N TYR A 385 -14.68 11.31 13.09
CA TYR A 385 -13.32 11.37 12.55
C TYR A 385 -13.30 12.00 11.16
N PHE A 386 -12.16 12.58 10.80
CA PHE A 386 -11.95 13.25 9.52
C PHE A 386 -10.45 13.37 9.20
N SER A 387 -10.14 13.51 7.91
CA SER A 387 -8.81 13.82 7.42
C SER A 387 -8.81 15.21 6.77
N GLU A 388 -7.83 16.03 7.12
CA GLU A 388 -7.60 17.34 6.52
C GLU A 388 -6.10 17.56 6.38
N VAL A 389 -5.68 18.08 5.24
CA VAL A 389 -4.27 18.27 4.90
C VAL A 389 -4.09 19.55 4.09
N PHE A 390 -3.02 20.27 4.41
CA PHE A 390 -2.52 21.36 3.57
C PHE A 390 -1.16 20.98 3.01
N ALA A 391 -1.10 20.75 1.70
CA ALA A 391 0.12 20.45 0.98
C ALA A 391 0.56 21.68 0.17
N LEU A 392 1.80 22.12 0.31
CA LEU A 392 2.34 23.34 -0.29
C LEU A 392 3.49 22.98 -1.23
N GLY A 393 3.51 23.62 -2.39
CA GLY A 393 4.62 23.57 -3.34
C GLY A 393 5.25 24.94 -3.55
N GLU A 394 6.56 25.03 -3.46
CA GLU A 394 7.35 26.15 -4.01
C GLU A 394 7.99 25.67 -5.32
N ALA A 395 7.71 26.36 -6.41
CA ALA A 395 8.35 26.14 -7.70
C ALA A 395 9.82 26.61 -7.69
N GLU A 396 10.65 26.11 -8.60
CA GLU A 396 12.03 26.60 -8.79
C GLU A 396 12.11 28.11 -9.11
N ASP A 397 11.05 28.68 -9.70
CA ASP A 397 10.93 30.11 -9.99
C ASP A 397 10.33 30.95 -8.83
N GLY A 398 10.09 30.33 -7.66
CA GLY A 398 9.61 30.99 -6.45
C GLY A 398 8.09 31.16 -6.35
N ARG A 399 7.31 30.72 -7.36
CA ARG A 399 5.85 30.68 -7.24
C ARG A 399 5.42 29.66 -6.18
N TRP A 400 4.30 29.96 -5.51
CA TRP A 400 3.69 29.08 -4.52
C TRP A 400 2.29 28.67 -4.98
N ALA A 401 1.92 27.43 -4.65
CA ALA A 401 0.55 26.94 -4.69
C ALA A 401 0.35 25.95 -3.53
N HIS A 402 -0.90 25.65 -3.22
CA HIS A 402 -1.22 24.63 -2.23
C HIS A 402 -2.45 23.82 -2.62
N VAL A 403 -2.51 22.59 -2.11
CA VAL A 403 -3.71 21.75 -2.11
C VAL A 403 -4.28 21.75 -0.69
N HIS A 404 -5.53 22.19 -0.56
CA HIS A 404 -6.33 21.93 0.63
C HIS A 404 -7.14 20.65 0.40
N TYR A 405 -6.68 19.57 1.01
CA TYR A 405 -7.38 18.29 1.01
C TYR A 405 -8.28 18.16 2.24
N THR A 406 -9.51 17.71 2.01
CA THR A 406 -10.44 17.31 3.07
C THR A 406 -11.11 15.99 2.69
N GLY A 407 -11.32 15.10 3.65
CA GLY A 407 -11.99 13.83 3.41
C GLY A 407 -12.63 13.22 4.66
N PRO A 408 -13.31 12.06 4.49
CA PRO A 408 -13.71 11.24 5.62
C PRO A 408 -12.50 10.74 6.41
N GLU A 409 -12.74 9.90 7.41
CA GLU A 409 -11.65 9.34 8.21
C GLU A 409 -10.72 8.43 7.41
N ALA A 410 -9.52 8.20 7.94
CA ALA A 410 -8.42 7.61 7.18
C ALA A 410 -8.69 6.21 6.61
N TYR A 411 -9.46 5.35 7.28
CA TYR A 411 -9.73 4.01 6.77
C TYR A 411 -10.84 3.99 5.70
N GLU A 412 -11.83 4.86 5.79
CA GLU A 412 -12.82 5.17 4.75
C GLU A 412 -12.12 5.71 3.51
N VAL A 413 -11.22 6.70 3.66
CA VAL A 413 -10.39 7.21 2.56
C VAL A 413 -9.53 6.10 1.96
N THR A 414 -8.92 5.25 2.78
CA THR A 414 -8.11 4.12 2.32
C THR A 414 -8.92 3.14 1.49
N ALA A 415 -10.13 2.80 1.93
CA ALA A 415 -11.03 1.94 1.17
C ALA A 415 -11.42 2.57 -0.17
N MET A 416 -11.75 3.88 -0.17
CA MET A 416 -12.08 4.62 -1.39
C MET A 416 -10.90 4.69 -2.36
N ALA A 417 -9.70 4.99 -1.89
CA ALA A 417 -8.48 5.08 -2.70
C ALA A 417 -8.18 3.75 -3.40
N ALA A 418 -8.06 2.66 -2.65
CA ALA A 418 -7.74 1.35 -3.21
C ALA A 418 -8.81 0.82 -4.18
N VAL A 419 -10.09 0.94 -3.82
CA VAL A 419 -11.21 0.49 -4.67
C VAL A 419 -11.29 1.32 -5.95
N THR A 420 -11.17 2.65 -5.85
CA THR A 420 -11.18 3.52 -7.04
C THR A 420 -9.98 3.21 -7.93
N GLY A 421 -8.81 2.92 -7.36
CA GLY A 421 -7.62 2.55 -8.11
C GLY A 421 -7.84 1.28 -8.91
N ALA A 422 -8.43 0.25 -8.28
CA ALA A 422 -8.78 -1.00 -8.97
C ALA A 422 -9.81 -0.79 -10.09
N LEU A 423 -10.84 0.03 -9.88
CA LEU A 423 -11.83 0.36 -10.91
C LEU A 423 -11.17 1.07 -12.10
N VAL A 424 -10.28 2.03 -11.84
CA VAL A 424 -9.56 2.75 -12.89
C VAL A 424 -8.63 1.82 -13.68
N ILE A 425 -7.97 0.86 -13.01
CA ILE A 425 -7.18 -0.18 -13.71
C ILE A 425 -8.04 -0.99 -14.69
N VAL A 426 -9.22 -1.40 -14.27
CA VAL A 426 -10.12 -2.21 -15.11
C VAL A 426 -10.74 -1.40 -16.25
N GLU A 427 -11.13 -0.15 -15.98
CA GLU A 427 -11.99 0.63 -16.88
C GLU A 427 -11.21 1.61 -17.77
N GLU A 428 -9.95 1.92 -17.43
CA GLU A 428 -9.14 2.93 -18.13
C GLU A 428 -7.76 2.38 -18.54
N GLU A 429 -7.69 1.09 -18.89
CA GLU A 429 -6.45 0.40 -19.29
C GLU A 429 -5.70 1.13 -20.42
N GLU A 430 -6.42 1.66 -21.41
CA GLU A 430 -5.83 2.43 -22.52
C GLU A 430 -5.13 3.73 -22.07
N THR A 431 -5.67 4.39 -21.04
CA THR A 431 -5.08 5.61 -20.45
C THR A 431 -3.88 5.27 -19.58
N ILE A 432 -4.00 4.18 -18.82
CA ILE A 432 -2.95 3.70 -17.92
C ILE A 432 -1.73 3.17 -18.69
N GLN A 433 -1.96 2.43 -19.78
CA GLN A 433 -0.92 1.78 -20.58
C GLN A 433 0.00 0.87 -19.75
N PRO A 434 -0.51 -0.22 -19.12
CA PRO A 434 0.30 -1.09 -18.26
C PRO A 434 1.55 -1.66 -18.95
N ALA A 435 1.49 -1.93 -20.25
CA ALA A 435 2.64 -2.36 -21.04
C ALA A 435 3.83 -1.38 -21.02
N ARG A 436 3.58 -0.09 -20.75
CA ARG A 436 4.61 0.96 -20.63
C ARG A 436 4.89 1.35 -19.18
N ARG A 437 3.89 1.21 -18.30
CA ARG A 437 3.94 1.68 -16.90
C ARG A 437 3.99 0.58 -15.85
N GLY A 438 4.10 -0.68 -16.27
CA GLY A 438 4.19 -1.84 -15.38
C GLY A 438 5.39 -1.76 -14.43
N GLY A 439 5.33 -2.55 -13.36
CA GLY A 439 6.33 -2.56 -12.29
C GLY A 439 5.72 -2.34 -10.91
N ILE A 440 6.58 -2.33 -9.90
CA ILE A 440 6.26 -1.75 -8.59
C ILE A 440 6.21 -0.22 -8.70
N VAL A 441 5.00 0.34 -8.56
CA VAL A 441 4.69 1.75 -8.82
C VAL A 441 3.88 2.39 -7.70
N THR A 442 3.81 3.72 -7.72
CA THR A 442 3.08 4.54 -6.74
C THR A 442 1.70 4.94 -7.27
N PRO A 443 0.76 5.38 -6.41
CA PRO A 443 -0.57 5.79 -6.83
C PRO A 443 -0.57 6.96 -7.83
N ALA A 444 0.24 8.00 -7.63
CA ALA A 444 0.29 9.13 -8.56
C ALA A 444 0.81 8.69 -9.94
N PHE A 445 1.85 7.84 -9.97
CA PHE A 445 2.39 7.33 -11.24
C PHE A 445 1.43 6.35 -11.93
N ALA A 446 0.77 5.47 -11.19
CA ALA A 446 -0.18 4.52 -11.77
C ALA A 446 -1.38 5.23 -12.40
N PHE A 447 -1.88 6.29 -11.75
CA PHE A 447 -3.17 6.88 -12.08
C PHE A 447 -3.11 8.27 -12.73
N HIS A 448 -1.93 8.82 -13.04
CA HIS A 448 -1.86 10.10 -13.73
C HIS A 448 -2.56 10.06 -15.10
N GLY A 449 -3.26 11.14 -15.42
CA GLY A 449 -4.04 11.27 -16.66
C GLY A 449 -5.37 10.49 -16.68
N THR A 450 -5.63 9.64 -15.68
CA THR A 450 -6.89 8.91 -15.54
C THR A 450 -7.95 9.74 -14.80
N SER A 451 -9.16 9.19 -14.64
CA SER A 451 -10.19 9.83 -13.84
C SER A 451 -10.11 9.58 -12.33
N TYR A 452 -9.04 8.96 -11.82
CA TYR A 452 -8.88 8.57 -10.42
C TYR A 452 -9.23 9.68 -9.41
N VAL A 453 -8.57 10.85 -9.48
CA VAL A 453 -8.84 11.98 -8.56
C VAL A 453 -10.29 12.46 -8.66
N ARG A 454 -10.81 12.60 -9.89
CA ARG A 454 -12.20 13.01 -10.12
C ARG A 454 -13.20 12.03 -9.50
N ARG A 455 -12.94 10.72 -9.59
CA ARG A 455 -13.79 9.69 -8.98
C ARG A 455 -13.73 9.74 -7.44
N LEU A 456 -12.55 9.96 -6.87
CA LEU A 456 -12.39 10.14 -5.41
C LEU A 456 -13.23 11.31 -4.89
N GLU A 457 -13.30 12.42 -5.65
CA GLU A 457 -14.13 13.59 -5.28
C GLU A 457 -15.64 13.35 -5.51
N ALA A 458 -16.00 12.61 -6.54
CA ALA A 458 -17.39 12.36 -6.90
C ALA A 458 -18.07 11.33 -5.99
N MET A 459 -17.33 10.32 -5.53
CA MET A 459 -17.85 9.21 -4.76
C MET A 459 -17.83 9.52 -3.26
N ALA A 460 -18.94 9.24 -2.57
CA ALA A 460 -18.97 9.19 -1.11
C ALA A 460 -18.64 7.77 -0.64
N PHE A 461 -17.98 7.63 0.52
CA PHE A 461 -17.74 6.32 1.11
C PHE A 461 -19.07 5.55 1.26
N ALA A 462 -19.09 4.30 0.79
CA ALA A 462 -20.25 3.40 0.82
C ALA A 462 -21.59 4.03 0.38
N ALA A 463 -21.55 5.03 -0.52
CA ALA A 463 -22.72 5.83 -0.92
C ALA A 463 -23.51 6.43 0.28
N ALA A 464 -22.82 6.71 1.39
CA ALA A 464 -23.44 7.19 2.61
C ALA A 464 -24.14 8.54 2.43
N LYS A 465 -25.35 8.66 3.02
CA LYS A 465 -26.13 9.92 3.02
C LYS A 465 -25.41 11.10 3.68
N SER A 466 -24.41 10.83 4.52
CA SER A 466 -23.61 11.87 5.19
C SER A 466 -22.89 12.78 4.19
N GLY A 467 -22.71 12.33 2.93
CA GLY A 467 -22.10 13.14 1.88
C GLY A 467 -20.62 13.45 2.10
N ARG A 468 -19.96 12.77 3.06
CA ARG A 468 -18.53 12.93 3.31
C ARG A 468 -17.74 12.40 2.11
N ARG A 469 -17.20 13.32 1.33
CA ARG A 469 -16.42 13.08 0.11
C ARG A 469 -15.02 13.62 0.29
N MET A 470 -14.09 13.13 -0.53
CA MET A 470 -12.80 13.79 -0.68
C MET A 470 -12.96 15.09 -1.49
N SER A 471 -12.09 16.05 -1.25
CA SER A 471 -11.97 17.27 -2.04
C SER A 471 -10.49 17.65 -2.10
N PHE A 472 -9.99 17.95 -3.30
CA PHE A 472 -8.63 18.38 -3.55
C PHE A 472 -8.66 19.79 -4.16
N ARG A 473 -8.70 20.82 -3.30
CA ARG A 473 -8.74 22.20 -3.78
C ARG A 473 -7.33 22.73 -4.02
N LEU A 474 -6.98 22.90 -5.29
CA LEU A 474 -5.70 23.46 -5.72
C LEU A 474 -5.80 24.97 -5.88
N GLU A 475 -5.05 25.72 -5.08
CA GLU A 475 -5.13 27.18 -5.00
C GLU A 475 -3.75 27.81 -5.20
N ASP A 476 -3.73 29.04 -5.75
CA ASP A 476 -2.51 29.83 -5.88
C ASP A 476 -2.07 30.40 -4.53
N GLY A 477 -0.75 30.48 -4.34
CA GLY A 477 -0.16 30.98 -3.11
C GLY A 477 -0.19 29.98 -1.96
N LYS A 478 0.18 30.48 -0.78
CA LYS A 478 0.24 29.73 0.47
C LYS A 478 -1.08 29.89 1.24
N PRO A 479 -1.57 28.89 1.99
CA PRO A 479 -2.67 29.10 2.90
C PRO A 479 -2.28 30.15 3.95
N THR A 480 -3.24 30.96 4.39
CA THR A 480 -2.98 31.95 5.43
C THR A 480 -2.75 31.27 6.77
N GLU A 481 -2.01 31.93 7.65
CA GLU A 481 -1.71 31.36 8.96
C GLU A 481 -2.97 31.16 9.82
N ASP A 482 -3.99 32.01 9.65
CA ASP A 482 -5.26 31.88 10.37
C ASP A 482 -6.05 30.63 9.96
N VAL A 483 -6.01 30.25 8.67
CA VAL A 483 -6.63 29.00 8.19
C VAL A 483 -5.99 27.78 8.85
N LEU A 484 -4.65 27.77 9.00
CA LEU A 484 -3.95 26.68 9.65
C LEU A 484 -4.25 26.63 11.16
N LYS A 485 -4.31 27.79 11.84
CA LYS A 485 -4.72 27.87 13.25
C LYS A 485 -6.15 27.37 13.48
N GLU A 486 -7.07 27.67 12.56
CA GLU A 486 -8.43 27.17 12.59
C GLU A 486 -8.48 25.64 12.45
N ALA A 487 -7.73 25.08 11.49
CA ALA A 487 -7.63 23.63 11.30
C ALA A 487 -7.09 22.91 12.56
N ILE A 488 -6.06 23.48 13.20
CA ILE A 488 -5.55 23.00 14.50
C ILE A 488 -6.64 23.02 15.57
N THR A 489 -7.36 24.13 15.68
CA THR A 489 -8.40 24.31 16.70
C THR A 489 -9.53 23.31 16.49
N ARG A 490 -9.96 23.10 15.24
CA ARG A 490 -10.97 22.10 14.87
C ARG A 490 -10.52 20.69 15.25
N LYS A 491 -9.32 20.27 14.82
CA LYS A 491 -8.73 18.96 15.20
C LYS A 491 -8.75 18.75 16.71
N THR A 492 -8.29 19.73 17.48
CA THR A 492 -8.24 19.60 18.94
C THR A 492 -9.61 19.57 19.59
N LYS A 493 -10.57 20.38 19.14
CA LYS A 493 -11.94 20.34 19.66
C LYS A 493 -12.58 18.97 19.41
N SER A 494 -12.46 18.44 18.19
CA SER A 494 -12.96 17.11 17.85
C SER A 494 -12.29 16.03 18.70
N ALA A 495 -10.97 16.13 18.91
CA ALA A 495 -10.23 15.19 19.76
C ALA A 495 -10.72 15.18 21.21
N VAL A 496 -10.90 16.37 21.80
CA VAL A 496 -11.40 16.52 23.18
C VAL A 496 -12.82 15.99 23.30
N GLN A 497 -13.70 16.33 22.34
CA GLN A 497 -15.09 15.88 22.36
C GLN A 497 -15.19 14.36 22.22
N GLY A 498 -14.56 13.77 21.20
CA GLY A 498 -14.62 12.33 20.96
C GLY A 498 -14.05 11.53 22.14
N GLN A 499 -12.96 12.01 22.76
CA GLN A 499 -12.42 11.37 23.97
C GLN A 499 -13.38 11.48 25.16
N ALA A 500 -14.05 12.62 25.34
CA ALA A 500 -15.05 12.79 26.38
C ALA A 500 -16.25 11.84 26.19
N GLU A 501 -16.70 11.63 24.95
CA GLU A 501 -17.79 10.70 24.63
C GLU A 501 -17.38 9.24 24.86
N ILE A 502 -16.14 8.86 24.55
CA ILE A 502 -15.58 7.54 24.88
C ILE A 502 -15.53 7.34 26.40
N ASN A 503 -14.99 8.32 27.14
CA ASN A 503 -14.88 8.24 28.60
C ASN A 503 -16.25 8.18 29.29
N ALA A 504 -17.27 8.80 28.70
CA ALA A 504 -18.65 8.74 29.17
C ALA A 504 -19.39 7.45 28.76
N GLY A 505 -18.73 6.52 28.06
CA GLY A 505 -19.34 5.28 27.57
C GLY A 505 -20.37 5.46 26.44
N LYS A 506 -20.43 6.66 25.84
CA LYS A 506 -21.35 6.97 24.72
C LYS A 506 -20.82 6.46 23.38
N LEU A 507 -19.49 6.45 23.22
CA LEU A 507 -18.79 5.87 22.08
C LEU A 507 -17.89 4.75 22.52
N ARG A 508 -17.72 3.74 21.67
CA ARG A 508 -16.70 2.70 21.84
C ARG A 508 -15.45 3.07 21.06
N ALA A 509 -14.28 2.92 21.67
CA ALA A 509 -13.01 3.17 20.98
C ALA A 509 -12.75 2.13 19.88
N TRP A 510 -13.19 0.88 20.08
CA TRP A 510 -13.17 -0.18 19.07
C TRP A 510 -14.33 -1.17 19.29
N ALA A 511 -14.66 -1.89 18.21
CA ALA A 511 -15.79 -2.83 18.14
C ALA A 511 -15.56 -4.14 18.89
#